data_AF-A0A0B1SJK3-F1
#
_entry.id   AF-A0A0B1SJK3-F1
#
_cell.length_a   1.000
_cell.length_b   1.000
_cell.length_c   1.000
_cell.angle_alpha   90.00
_cell.angle_beta   90.00
_cell.angle_gamma   90.00
#
_symmetry.space_group_name_H-M   'P 1'
#
loop_
_entity.id
_entity.type
_entity.pdbx_description
1 polymer ?
#
loop_
_entity_poly.entity_id
_entity_poly.type
_entity_poly.pdbx_seq_one_letter_code
_entity_poly.pdbx_strand_id
1 'polypeptide(L)'
;MYLQRRRHPMCRYCYECYVHMCMASNKPIPGVHDRGMWHGHNMRERGLVTCPHLWSTVCKHCGATGQFAHTEDYCPLVRSNHRYKHLYPNNRIF
;
A
#
# COMPACT_ATOMS: atom_id res chain seq x y z
N MET A 1 11.22 -29.62 -18.58
CA MET A 1 10.11 -29.10 -17.75
C MET A 1 10.47 -27.69 -17.30
N TYR A 2 9.95 -26.66 -17.97
CA TYR A 2 10.19 -25.28 -17.54
C TYR A 2 9.46 -25.06 -16.21
N LEU A 3 10.21 -25.04 -15.11
CA LEU A 3 9.69 -24.57 -13.83
C LEU A 3 9.34 -23.10 -14.02
N GLN A 4 8.05 -22.84 -14.25
CA GLN A 4 7.51 -21.49 -14.16
C GLN A 4 7.90 -20.96 -12.79
N ARG A 5 8.92 -20.09 -12.74
CA ARG A 5 9.26 -19.33 -11.54
C ARG A 5 7.99 -18.58 -11.17
N ARG A 6 7.23 -19.11 -10.21
CA ARG A 6 6.05 -18.43 -9.69
C ARG A 6 6.57 -17.10 -9.19
N ARG A 7 6.23 -16.01 -9.88
CA ARG A 7 6.55 -14.67 -9.41
C ARG A 7 5.91 -14.56 -8.03
N HIS A 8 6.74 -14.56 -7.01
CA HIS A 8 6.26 -14.47 -5.64
C HIS A 8 5.48 -13.16 -5.52
N PRO A 9 4.24 -13.19 -5.02
CA PRO A 9 3.44 -11.99 -4.91
C PRO A 9 4.20 -10.96 -4.05
N MET A 10 4.23 -9.73 -4.54
CA MET A 10 4.85 -8.59 -3.88
C MET A 10 3.78 -7.55 -3.58
N CYS A 11 3.67 -7.21 -2.30
CA CYS A 11 2.75 -6.21 -1.79
C CYS A 11 3.39 -4.84 -1.83
N ARG A 12 2.96 -4.05 -2.81
CA ARG A 12 3.43 -2.67 -3.01
C ARG A 12 3.24 -1.80 -1.76
N TYR A 13 2.09 -1.89 -1.09
CA TYR A 13 1.79 -1.14 0.14
C TYR A 13 2.86 -1.39 1.21
N CYS A 14 3.18 -2.66 1.50
CA CYS A 14 4.17 -3.02 2.50
C CYS A 14 5.58 -2.53 2.15
N TYR A 15 5.95 -2.57 0.86
CA TYR A 15 7.23 -2.05 0.42
C TYR A 15 7.30 -0.53 0.61
N GLU A 16 6.27 0.21 0.20
CA GLU A 16 6.22 1.66 0.36
C GLU A 16 6.22 2.07 1.85
N CYS A 17 5.44 1.40 2.71
CA CYS A 17 5.49 1.63 4.15
C CYS A 17 6.90 1.41 4.73
N TYR A 18 7.61 0.37 4.27
CA TYR A 18 8.98 0.12 4.70
C TYR A 18 9.96 1.17 4.19
N VAL A 19 9.83 1.62 2.93
CA VAL A 19 10.61 2.73 2.37
C VAL A 19 10.43 3.99 3.21
N HIS A 20 9.19 4.34 3.58
CA HIS A 20 8.91 5.48 4.45
C HIS A 20 9.56 5.34 5.82
N MET A 21 9.52 4.14 6.41
CA MET A 21 10.21 3.86 7.68
C MET A 21 11.73 4.00 7.56
N CYS A 22 12.34 3.53 6.47
CA CYS A 22 13.76 3.73 6.19
C CYS A 22 14.11 5.21 6.04
N MET A 23 13.33 5.97 5.27
CA MET A 23 13.52 7.42 5.08
C MET A 23 13.45 8.17 6.41
N ALA A 24 12.42 7.91 7.22
CA ALA A 24 12.26 8.53 8.54
C ALA A 24 13.41 8.18 9.51
N SER A 25 14.02 7.01 9.33
CA SER A 25 15.13 6.52 10.17
C SER A 25 16.50 6.80 9.56
N ASN A 26 16.59 7.49 8.42
CA ASN A 26 17.80 7.69 7.62
C ASN A 26 18.58 6.39 7.35
N LYS A 27 17.87 5.31 7.05
CA LYS A 27 18.42 3.99 6.71
C LYS A 27 18.47 3.78 5.20
N PRO A 28 19.39 2.94 4.68
CA PRO A 28 19.39 2.57 3.28
C PRO A 28 18.07 1.88 2.90
N ILE A 29 17.56 2.22 1.72
CA ILE A 29 16.33 1.65 1.18
C ILE A 29 16.71 0.33 0.48
N PRO A 30 16.13 -0.81 0.87
CA PRO A 30 16.37 -2.08 0.18
C PRO A 30 15.75 -2.06 -1.21
N GLY A 31 16.28 -2.87 -2.12
CA GLY A 31 15.67 -3.10 -3.42
C GLY A 31 14.35 -3.87 -3.32
N VAL A 32 13.47 -3.70 -4.30
CA VAL A 32 12.17 -4.38 -4.40
C VAL A 32 12.26 -5.92 -4.43
N HIS A 33 13.44 -6.45 -4.75
CA HIS A 33 13.71 -7.89 -4.83
C HIS A 33 14.47 -8.43 -3.62
N ASP A 34 14.89 -7.55 -2.69
CA ASP A 34 15.50 -7.98 -1.45
C ASP A 34 14.46 -8.66 -0.56
N ARG A 35 14.92 -9.54 0.33
CA ARG A 35 14.02 -10.18 1.30
C ARG A 35 13.40 -9.12 2.20
N GLY A 36 12.08 -9.15 2.33
CA GLY A 36 11.35 -8.20 3.15
C GLY A 36 9.89 -8.58 3.35
N MET A 37 9.23 -7.86 4.26
CA MET A 37 7.83 -8.09 4.64
C MET A 37 6.84 -7.91 3.48
N TRP A 38 7.25 -7.27 2.39
CA TRP A 38 6.44 -7.08 1.19
C TRP A 38 6.32 -8.31 0.31
N HIS A 39 7.00 -9.42 0.62
CA HIS A 39 6.85 -10.67 -0.13
C HIS A 39 5.83 -11.62 0.51
N GLY A 40 5.22 -12.47 -0.32
CA GLY A 40 4.34 -13.57 0.14
C GLY A 40 2.85 -13.23 0.16
N HIS A 41 2.47 -12.02 -0.23
CA HIS A 41 1.05 -11.63 -0.36
C HIS A 41 0.87 -10.51 -1.40
N ASN A 42 -0.35 -10.35 -1.88
CA ASN A 42 -0.74 -9.22 -2.73
C ASN A 42 -1.32 -8.08 -1.87
N MET A 43 -1.32 -6.87 -2.40
CA MET A 43 -2.03 -5.74 -1.76
C MET A 43 -3.55 -5.96 -1.80
N ARG A 44 -4.04 -6.36 -2.97
CA ARG A 44 -5.45 -6.64 -3.26
C ARG A 44 -5.58 -7.85 -4.16
N GLU A 45 -6.67 -8.59 -4.01
CA GLU A 45 -7.09 -9.66 -4.93
C GLU A 45 -8.57 -9.48 -5.25
N ARG A 46 -8.93 -9.54 -6.54
CA ARG A 46 -10.31 -9.33 -7.01
C ARG A 46 -10.96 -8.04 -6.46
N GLY A 47 -10.15 -6.99 -6.29
CA GLY A 47 -10.58 -5.68 -5.78
C GLY A 47 -10.58 -5.53 -4.24
N LEU A 48 -10.55 -6.65 -3.51
CA LEU A 48 -10.57 -6.65 -2.04
C LEU A 48 -9.15 -6.59 -1.48
N VAL A 49 -8.97 -5.87 -0.39
CA VAL A 49 -7.68 -5.86 0.34
C VAL A 49 -7.38 -7.26 0.83
N THR A 50 -6.15 -7.74 0.58
CA THR A 50 -5.63 -9.01 1.12
C THR A 50 -4.35 -8.82 1.92
N CYS A 51 -3.72 -7.65 1.82
CA CYS A 51 -2.58 -7.30 2.65
C CYS A 51 -2.99 -7.17 4.12
N PRO A 52 -2.35 -7.91 5.06
CA PRO A 52 -2.72 -7.87 6.48
C PRO A 52 -2.47 -6.49 7.12
N HIS A 53 -1.44 -5.77 6.66
CA HIS A 53 -1.14 -4.44 7.17
C HIS A 53 -2.18 -3.41 6.71
N LEU A 54 -2.53 -3.42 5.42
CA LEU A 54 -3.58 -2.54 4.90
C LEU A 54 -4.95 -2.90 5.50
N TRP A 55 -5.25 -4.19 5.64
CA TRP A 55 -6.50 -4.69 6.23
C TRP A 55 -6.77 -4.10 7.63
N SER A 56 -5.71 -3.93 8.43
CA SER A 56 -5.80 -3.37 9.78
C SER A 56 -5.97 -1.84 9.83
N THR A 57 -5.86 -1.16 8.68
CA THR A 57 -6.02 0.28 8.60
C THR A 57 -7.50 0.66 8.70
N VAL A 58 -7.79 1.68 9.50
CA VAL A 58 -9.12 2.30 9.60
C VAL A 58 -9.04 3.70 9.00
N CYS A 59 -9.81 3.98 7.96
CA CYS A 59 -9.85 5.30 7.35
C CYS A 59 -10.47 6.32 8.33
N LYS A 60 -9.75 7.40 8.65
CA LYS A 60 -10.24 8.43 9.59
C LYS A 60 -11.41 9.24 9.06
N HIS A 61 -11.62 9.24 7.74
CA HIS A 61 -12.69 10.02 7.09
C HIS A 61 -14.00 9.24 6.94
N CYS A 62 -13.94 7.93 6.67
CA CYS A 62 -15.13 7.13 6.38
C CYS A 62 -15.28 5.87 7.25
N GLY A 63 -14.29 5.55 8.10
CA GLY A 63 -14.29 4.37 8.96
C GLY A 63 -14.02 3.04 8.26
N ALA A 64 -13.80 3.02 6.94
CA ALA A 64 -13.56 1.77 6.22
C ALA A 64 -12.31 1.03 6.71
N THR A 65 -12.42 -0.29 6.83
CA THR A 65 -11.36 -1.20 7.26
C THR A 65 -11.57 -2.59 6.63
N GLY A 66 -10.68 -3.54 6.93
CA GLY A 66 -10.74 -4.89 6.42
C GLY A 66 -10.62 -4.96 4.90
N GLN A 67 -11.55 -5.66 4.25
CA GLN A 67 -11.58 -5.81 2.79
C GLN A 67 -11.71 -4.47 2.04
N PHE A 68 -12.25 -3.43 2.71
CA PHE A 68 -12.48 -2.10 2.16
C PHE A 68 -11.46 -1.07 2.64
N ALA A 69 -10.43 -1.50 3.37
CA ALA A 69 -9.40 -0.61 3.86
C ALA A 69 -8.69 0.14 2.72
N HIS A 70 -8.27 1.36 3.03
CA HIS A 70 -7.56 2.27 2.14
C HIS A 70 -6.87 3.35 2.98
N THR A 71 -5.86 3.98 2.42
CA THR A 71 -5.27 5.20 2.99
C THR A 71 -6.14 6.42 2.76
N GLU A 72 -5.90 7.48 3.53
CA GLU A 72 -6.69 8.72 3.51
C GLU A 72 -6.84 9.30 2.09
N ASP A 73 -5.77 9.27 1.28
CA ASP A 73 -5.75 9.76 -0.11
C ASP A 73 -6.70 9.02 -1.05
N TYR A 74 -7.07 7.78 -0.69
CA TYR A 74 -7.94 6.91 -1.48
C TYR A 74 -9.36 6.85 -0.94
N CYS A 75 -9.65 7.64 0.11
CA CYS A 75 -10.99 7.73 0.66
C CYS A 75 -11.97 8.31 -0.37
N PRO A 76 -13.08 7.59 -0.68
CA PRO A 76 -14.05 8.08 -1.64
C PRO A 76 -14.71 9.39 -1.19
N LEU A 77 -14.92 9.59 0.12
CA LEU A 77 -15.50 10.83 0.68
C LEU A 77 -14.58 12.04 0.53
N VAL A 78 -13.26 11.83 0.58
CA VAL A 78 -12.26 12.89 0.38
C VAL A 78 -12.12 13.17 -1.11
N ARG A 79 -11.95 12.11 -1.92
CA ARG A 79 -11.78 12.23 -3.37
C ARG A 79 -13.01 12.80 -4.08
N SER A 80 -14.23 12.51 -3.61
CA SER A 80 -15.46 13.09 -4.16
C SER A 80 -15.59 14.58 -3.87
N ASN A 81 -14.87 15.09 -2.87
CA ASN A 81 -14.93 16.49 -2.46
C ASN A 81 -13.88 17.39 -3.16
N HIS A 82 -13.09 16.84 -4.10
CA HIS A 82 -11.98 17.56 -4.73
C HIS A 82 -12.37 18.36 -5.98
N ARG A 83 -12.80 19.60 -5.71
CA ARG A 83 -12.55 20.81 -6.54
C ARG A 83 -11.10 21.35 -6.43
N TYR A 84 -10.18 20.68 -5.72
CA TYR A 84 -8.83 21.23 -5.43
C TYR A 84 -7.67 20.26 -5.69
N LYS A 85 -7.43 19.86 -6.95
CA LYS A 85 -6.30 18.97 -7.32
C LYS A 85 -4.89 19.60 -7.28
N HIS A 86 -4.72 20.84 -6.83
CA HIS A 86 -3.48 21.60 -7.07
C HIS A 86 -2.55 21.84 -5.86
N LEU A 87 -2.84 21.35 -4.65
CA LEU A 87 -2.05 21.73 -3.47
C LEU A 87 -1.12 20.67 -2.86
N TYR A 88 -1.17 19.39 -3.29
CA TYR A 88 -0.25 18.37 -2.76
C TYR A 88 0.24 17.40 -3.86
N PRO A 89 1.37 17.72 -4.53
CA PRO A 89 2.01 16.79 -5.43
C PRO A 89 2.80 15.75 -4.62
N ASN A 90 2.34 14.49 -4.66
CA ASN A 90 3.10 13.28 -4.33
C ASN A 90 3.25 12.86 -2.85
N ASN A 91 2.14 12.57 -2.16
CA ASN A 91 2.17 11.51 -1.14
C ASN A 91 1.46 10.28 -1.71
N ARG A 92 2.23 9.35 -2.27
CA ARG A 92 1.71 8.06 -2.75
C ARG A 92 1.77 7.06 -1.60
N ILE A 93 0.65 6.88 -0.90
CA ILE A 93 0.36 5.63 -0.20
C ILE A 93 -1.07 5.24 -0.56
N PHE A 94 -1.26 4.05 -1.14
CA PHE A 94 -2.50 3.55 -1.80
C PHE A 94 -3.56 2.98 -0.86
#